data_AF-C1MW57-F1
#
_entry.id   AF-C1MW57-F1
#
_cell.length_a   1.000
_cell.length_b   1.000
_cell.length_c   1.000
_cell.angle_alpha   90.00
_cell.angle_beta   90.00
_cell.angle_gamma   90.00
#
_symmetry.space_group_name_H-M   'P 1'
#
loop_
_entity.id
_entity.type
_entity.pdbx_description
1 polymer ?
#
loop_
_entity_poly.entity_id
_entity_poly.type
_entity_poly.pdbx_seq_one_letter_code
_entity_poly.pdbx_strand_id
1 'polypeptide(L)' 'VLYEPMKEIAAKYPPWIKKNKKNLPDEEVIRYEAQLVKVRAIVTAFEDENTDFAKVVTLLQEMQSFGLPPDEIMKEL' A
#
# COMPACT_ATOMS: atom_id res chain seq x y z
N VAL A 1 4.76 -2.08 -15.16
CA VAL A 1 3.28 -2.11 -15.02
C VAL A 1 2.79 -1.96 -13.59
N LEU A 2 3.56 -2.39 -12.58
CA LEU A 2 3.11 -2.32 -11.17
C LEU A 2 3.38 -0.96 -10.49
N TYR A 3 4.25 -0.10 -11.03
CA TYR A 3 4.60 1.18 -10.40
C TYR A 3 3.40 2.13 -10.26
N GLU A 4 2.72 2.46 -11.36
CA GLU A 4 1.56 3.38 -11.39
C GLU A 4 0.44 2.95 -10.44
N PRO A 5 -0.04 1.69 -10.47
CA PRO A 5 -1.03 1.23 -9.50
C PRO A 5 -0.56 1.40 -8.04
N MET A 6 0.70 1.09 -7.73
CA MET A 6 1.22 1.26 -6.36
C MET A 6 1.30 2.73 -5.96
N LYS A 7 1.65 3.62 -6.89
CA LYS A 7 1.71 5.06 -6.65
C LYS A 7 0.32 5.64 -6.37
N GLU A 8 -0.68 5.22 -7.14
CA GLU A 8 -2.08 5.62 -6.91
C GLU A 8 -2.61 5.11 -5.56
N ILE A 9 -2.33 3.85 -5.22
CA ILE A 9 -2.68 3.28 -3.92
C ILE A 9 -2.04 4.09 -2.79
N ALA A 10 -0.73 4.39 -2.87
CA ALA A 10 -0.03 5.19 -1.86
C ALA A 10 -0.65 6.59 -1.67
N ALA A 11 -1.18 7.18 -2.74
CA ALA A 11 -1.84 8.49 -2.69
C ALA A 11 -3.25 8.43 -2.07
N LYS A 12 -4.01 7.37 -2.35
CA LYS A 12 -5.40 7.20 -1.89
C LYS A 12 -5.52 6.70 -0.44
N TYR A 13 -4.54 5.94 0.06
CA TYR A 13 -4.57 5.38 1.41
C TYR A 13 -4.68 6.41 2.54
N PRO A 14 -3.82 7.46 2.61
CA PRO A 14 -3.86 8.41 3.71
C PRO A 14 -5.22 9.12 3.90
N PRO A 15 -5.86 9.67 2.85
CA PRO A 15 -7.19 10.26 3.01
C PRO A 15 -8.26 9.22 3.34
N TRP A 16 -8.16 8.00 2.79
CA TRP A 16 -9.10 6.92 3.09
C TRP A 16 -9.04 6.48 4.56
N ILE A 17 -7.84 6.24 5.10
CA ILE A 17 -7.64 5.89 6.52
C ILE A 17 -8.19 7.01 7.41
N LYS A 18 -7.85 8.27 7.11
CA LYS A 18 -8.32 9.43 7.91
C LYS A 18 -9.85 9.50 7.96
N LYS A 19 -10.52 9.21 6.86
CA LYS A 19 -11.98 9.20 6.74
C LYS A 19 -12.61 8.03 7.51
N ASN A 20 -12.03 6.84 7.43
CA ASN A 20 -12.65 5.60 7.89
C ASN A 20 -12.20 5.14 9.29
N LYS A 21 -11.07 5.61 9.82
CA LYS A 21 -10.49 5.12 11.08
C LYS A 21 -11.40 5.20 12.31
N LYS A 22 -12.43 6.03 12.30
CA LYS A 22 -13.41 6.12 13.40
C LYS A 22 -14.50 5.05 13.32
N ASN A 23 -14.68 4.45 12.15
CA ASN A 23 -15.72 3.47 11.85
C ASN A 23 -15.15 2.05 11.67
N LEU A 24 -13.82 1.90 11.80
CA LEU A 24 -13.11 0.63 11.67
C LEU A 24 -12.60 0.17 13.04
N PRO A 25 -12.49 -1.14 13.26
CA PRO A 25 -11.73 -1.68 14.38
C PRO A 25 -10.28 -1.17 14.37
N ASP A 26 -9.70 -0.96 15.54
CA ASP A 26 -8.31 -0.49 15.66
C ASP A 26 -7.32 -1.42 14.95
N GLU A 27 -7.55 -2.73 15.00
CA GLU A 27 -6.74 -3.74 14.30
C GLU A 27 -6.72 -3.56 12.78
N GLU A 28 -7.86 -3.16 12.20
CA GLU A 28 -8.00 -2.89 10.76
C GLU A 28 -7.28 -1.60 10.39
N VAL A 29 -7.39 -0.56 11.22
CA VAL A 29 -6.65 0.70 11.03
C VAL A 29 -5.15 0.45 11.05
N ILE A 30 -4.65 -0.29 12.04
CA ILE A 30 -3.23 -0.65 12.16
C ILE A 30 -2.77 -1.44 10.93
N ARG A 31 -3.58 -2.40 10.47
CA ARG A 31 -3.27 -3.19 9.27
C ARG A 31 -3.16 -2.31 8.02
N TYR A 32 -4.11 -1.39 7.81
CA TYR A 32 -4.08 -0.47 6.67
C TYR A 32 -2.92 0.54 6.75
N GLU A 33 -2.56 0.99 7.94
CA GLU A 33 -1.35 1.82 8.14
C GLU A 33 -0.08 1.04 7.80
N ALA A 34 0.02 -0.23 8.19
CA ALA A 34 1.14 -1.10 7.82
C ALA A 34 1.21 -1.34 6.30
N GLN A 35 0.07 -1.58 5.65
CA GLN A 35 -0.02 -1.68 4.19
C GLN A 35 0.45 -0.38 3.52
N LEU A 36 0.04 0.80 3.99
CA LEU A 36 0.50 2.10 3.47
C LEU A 36 2.02 2.24 3.54
N VAL A 37 2.63 1.84 4.66
CA VAL A 37 4.10 1.86 4.80
C VAL A 37 4.76 0.98 3.73
N LYS A 38 4.22 -0.22 3.49
CA LYS A 38 4.74 -1.14 2.46
C LYS A 38 4.55 -0.61 1.05
N VAL A 39 3.37 -0.10 0.72
CA VAL A 39 3.10 0.49 -0.61
C VAL A 39 4.05 1.66 -0.89
N ARG A 40 4.29 2.53 0.09
CA ARG A 40 5.28 3.61 -0.07
C ARG A 40 6.69 3.07 -0.29
N ALA A 41 7.11 2.05 0.46
CA ALA A 41 8.40 1.41 0.26
C ALA A 41 8.53 0.79 -1.14
N ILE A 42 7.46 0.20 -1.68
CA ILE A 42 7.40 -0.33 -3.05
C ILE A 42 7.57 0.81 -4.07
N VAL A 43 6.83 1.91 -3.91
CA VAL A 43 6.92 3.09 -4.79
C VAL A 43 8.34 3.66 -4.78
N THR A 44 8.94 3.84 -3.61
CA THR A 44 10.33 4.30 -3.48
C THR A 44 11.32 3.32 -4.12
N ALA A 45 11.10 2.01 -3.96
CA ALA A 45 11.94 0.98 -4.58
C ALA A 45 11.85 1.00 -6.12
N PHE A 46 10.70 1.34 -6.69
CA PHE A 46 10.56 1.53 -8.14
C PHE A 46 11.22 2.82 -8.65
N GLU A 47 11.29 3.87 -7.83
CA GLU A 47 11.89 5.16 -8.18
C GLU A 47 13.42 5.17 -8.01
N ASP A 48 13.98 4.19 -7.31
CA ASP A 48 15.41 4.04 -7.11
C ASP A 48 16.05 3.21 -8.24
N GLU A 49 16.86 3.87 -9.08
CA GLU A 49 17.56 3.26 -10.21
C GLU A 49 18.55 2.14 -9.78
N ASN A 50 18.96 2.11 -8.51
CA ASN A 50 19.90 1.11 -7.98
C ASN A 50 19.19 -0.05 -7.28
N THR A 51 17.87 0.00 -7.15
CA THR A 51 17.14 -1.06 -6.45
C THR A 51 16.97 -2.29 -7.34
N ASP A 52 17.39 -3.45 -6.81
CA ASP A 52 17.16 -4.75 -7.43
C ASP A 52 15.64 -5.06 -7.49
N PHE A 53 15.18 -5.50 -8.66
CA PHE A 53 13.80 -5.95 -8.86
C PHE A 53 13.39 -7.05 -7.87
N ALA A 54 14.32 -7.91 -7.43
CA ALA A 54 14.06 -8.90 -6.39
C ALA A 54 13.54 -8.27 -5.08
N LYS A 55 14.09 -7.10 -4.69
CA LYS A 55 13.65 -6.35 -3.51
C LYS A 55 12.22 -5.85 -3.67
N VAL A 56 11.85 -5.37 -4.85
CA VAL A 56 10.47 -4.95 -5.16
C VAL A 56 9.51 -6.13 -5.01
N VAL A 57 9.88 -7.31 -5.53
CA VAL A 57 9.08 -8.54 -5.40
C VAL A 57 8.93 -8.94 -3.94
N THR A 58 9.99 -8.89 -3.13
CA THR A 58 9.92 -9.16 -1.69
C THR A 58 8.95 -8.21 -0.99
N LEU A 59 9.03 -6.90 -1.28
CA LEU A 59 8.12 -5.92 -0.69
C LEU A 59 6.65 -6.15 -1.09
N LEU A 60 6.39 -6.57 -2.33
CA LEU A 60 5.05 -6.95 -2.80
C LEU A 60 4.52 -8.18 -2.06
N GLN A 61 5.34 -9.20 -1.85
CA GLN A 61 4.97 -10.40 -1.08
C GLN A 61 4.69 -10.07 0.38
N GLU A 62 5.52 -9.22 1.00
CA GLU A 62 5.29 -8.73 2.36
C GLU A 62 3.97 -7.96 2.44
N MET A 63 3.67 -7.07 1.48
CA MET A 63 2.41 -6.33 1.44
C MET A 63 1.21 -7.28 1.43
N GLN A 64 1.26 -8.35 0.63
CA GLN A 64 0.18 -9.36 0.57
C GLN A 64 -0.04 -10.09 1.89
N SER A 65 0.98 -10.21 2.74
CA SER A 65 0.84 -10.84 4.07
C SER A 65 -0.05 -10.04 5.03
N PHE A 66 -0.22 -8.73 4.77
CA PHE A 66 -1.15 -7.88 5.52
C PHE A 66 -2.60 -8.00 5.00
N GLY A 67 -2.87 -8.85 4.02
CA GLY A 67 -4.19 -9.00 3.40
C GLY A 67 -4.45 -8.06 2.23
N LEU A 68 -5.71 -7.94 1.84
CA LEU A 68 -6.12 -7.12 0.71
C LEU A 68 -6.19 -5.64 1.09
N PRO A 69 -5.87 -4.73 0.15
CA PRO A 69 -6.19 -3.31 0.30
C PRO A 69 -7.69 -3.07 0.45
N PRO A 70 -8.12 -1.89 0.95
CA PRO A 70 -9.54 -1.52 0.99
C PRO A 70 -10.21 -1.61 -0.38
N ASP A 71 -11.35 -2.28 -0.46
CA ASP A 71 -12.12 -2.45 -1.70
C ASP A 71 -12.47 -1.13 -2.38
N GLU A 72 -12.74 -0.07 -1.59
CA GLU A 72 -13.01 1.27 -2.12
C GLU A 72 -11.82 1.81 -2.92
N ILE A 73 -10.60 1.62 -2.41
CA ILE A 73 -9.39 2.05 -3.12
C ILE A 73 -9.21 1.20 -4.38
N MET A 74 -9.43 -0.11 -4.29
CA MET A 74 -9.26 -1.03 -5.42
C MET A 74 -10.27 -0.81 -6.55
N LYS A 75 -11.48 -0.34 -6.26
CA LYS A 75 -12.51 -0.04 -7.28
C LYS A 75 -12.22 1.24 -8.07
N GLU A 76 -11.36 2.10 -7.56
CA GLU A 76 -11.01 3.37 -8.19
C GLU A 76 -9.69 3.31 -8.98
N LEU A 77 -9.00 2.16 -8.96
CA LEU A 77 -7.81 1.86 -9.78
C LEU A 77 -8.24 1.35 -11.16
#